data_AF-W4VDM6-F1
#
_entry.id   AF-W4VDM6-F1
#
_cell.length_a   1.000
_cell.length_b   1.000
_cell.length_c   1.000
_cell.angle_alpha   90.00
_cell.angle_beta   90.00
_cell.angle_gamma   90.00
#
_symmetry.space_group_name_H-M   'P 1'
#
loop_
_entity.id
_entity.type
_entity.pdbx_description
1 polymer ?
#
loop_
_entity_poly.entity_id
_entity_poly.type
_entity_poly.pdbx_seq_one_letter_code
_entity_poly.pdbx_strand_id
1 'polypeptide(L)'
;MLLSDGNQDVFITTNKGYGLWYHESEISVIGQRAAGVKAIQLKTDEYVVNGILMDELQEKRQIFITTQRGACKRMSIDRFEKSSRAKKGLVMLRELKSKPHRIVGMELVETNDVFELMTTKGEHHHVKPMELPLSDRYSNGSYVIDTDLTGDVINIHKKPSLRKVFEQTT
;
A
#
# COMPACT_ATOMS: atom_id res chain seq x y z
N MET A 1 6.77 11.44 -7.51
CA MET A 1 8.13 11.70 -7.02
C MET A 1 8.03 11.75 -5.51
N LEU A 2 8.81 10.92 -4.80
CA LEU A 2 8.89 10.95 -3.34
C LEU A 2 9.87 12.07 -2.98
N LEU A 3 9.39 13.10 -2.28
CA LEU A 3 10.22 14.19 -1.78
C LEU A 3 10.42 13.96 -0.28
N SER A 4 11.67 13.92 0.14
CA SER A 4 12.07 13.71 1.53
C SER A 4 12.79 14.95 2.08
N ASP A 5 12.64 15.17 3.38
CA ASP A 5 13.38 16.13 4.18
C ASP A 5 14.35 15.47 5.20
N GLY A 6 14.44 14.13 5.20
CA GLY A 6 15.28 13.35 6.11
C GLY A 6 14.65 12.99 7.47
N ASN A 7 13.42 13.44 7.76
CA ASN A 7 12.68 13.17 9.00
C ASN A 7 11.40 12.35 8.76
N GLN A 8 11.40 11.55 7.70
CA GLN A 8 10.25 10.74 7.32
C GLN A 8 10.47 9.27 7.63
N ASP A 9 9.35 8.58 7.81
CA ASP A 9 9.30 7.14 7.85
C ASP A 9 9.06 6.56 6.45
N VAL A 10 9.68 5.42 6.19
CA VAL A 10 9.49 4.64 4.98
C VAL A 10 8.66 3.40 5.30
N PHE A 11 7.59 3.17 4.55
CA PHE A 11 6.85 1.92 4.59
C PHE A 11 6.83 1.24 3.22
N ILE A 12 7.22 -0.03 3.18
CA ILE A 12 7.38 -0.80 1.94
C ILE A 12 6.54 -2.05 2.01
N THR A 13 5.82 -2.35 0.94
CA THR A 13 4.98 -3.56 0.82
C THR A 13 5.41 -4.42 -0.37
N THR A 14 5.39 -5.74 -0.18
CA THR A 14 5.65 -6.73 -1.23
C THR A 14 4.38 -7.37 -1.77
N ASN A 15 4.50 -8.01 -2.94
CA ASN A 15 3.41 -8.75 -3.55
C ASN A 15 2.95 -9.94 -2.69
N LYS A 16 3.82 -10.52 -1.85
CA LYS A 16 3.48 -11.65 -0.97
C LYS A 16 2.93 -11.23 0.39
N GLY A 17 2.62 -9.95 0.59
CA GLY A 17 2.00 -9.47 1.83
C GLY A 17 2.97 -9.35 2.99
N TYR A 18 4.18 -8.83 2.73
CA TYR A 18 5.09 -8.38 3.77
C TYR A 18 5.17 -6.86 3.74
N GLY A 19 5.08 -6.25 4.93
CA GLY A 19 5.26 -4.82 5.14
C GLY A 19 6.48 -4.56 6.03
N LEU A 20 7.33 -3.62 5.65
CA LEU A 20 8.48 -3.20 6.45
C LEU A 20 8.40 -1.69 6.70
N TRP A 21 8.55 -1.29 7.97
CA TRP A 21 8.54 0.08 8.43
C TRP A 21 9.90 0.42 9.07
N TYR A 22 10.57 1.46 8.60
CA TYR A 22 11.79 1.99 9.20
C TYR A 22 11.91 3.50 8.96
N HIS A 23 12.76 4.16 9.74
CA HIS A 23 13.03 5.59 9.58
C HIS A 23 14.00 5.83 8.42
N GLU A 24 13.79 6.90 7.64
CA GLU A 24 14.60 7.18 6.44
C GLU A 24 16.10 7.33 6.72
N SER A 25 16.50 7.72 7.94
CA SER A 25 17.91 7.77 8.34
C SER A 25 18.68 6.45 8.16
N GLU A 26 17.99 5.32 8.04
CA GLU A 26 18.58 4.02 7.70
C GLU A 26 19.10 3.96 6.24
N ILE A 27 18.61 4.86 5.38
CA ILE A 27 18.97 4.97 3.96
C ILE A 27 20.19 5.87 3.84
N SER A 28 21.31 5.28 3.41
CA SER A 28 22.53 6.05 3.16
C SER A 28 22.36 6.99 1.97
N VAL A 29 22.80 8.24 2.13
CA VAL A 29 22.91 9.19 1.02
C VAL A 29 23.96 8.66 0.04
N ILE A 30 23.54 8.41 -1.19
CA ILE A 30 24.38 7.89 -2.27
C ILE A 30 24.27 8.78 -3.50
N GLY A 31 25.35 8.86 -4.27
CA GLY A 31 25.38 9.65 -5.49
C GLY A 31 24.42 9.10 -6.55
N GLN A 32 23.98 9.96 -7.47
CA GLN A 32 22.99 9.65 -8.51
C GLN A 32 23.37 8.46 -9.43
N ARG A 33 24.66 8.12 -9.51
CA ARG A 33 25.19 7.00 -10.31
C ARG A 33 25.22 5.65 -9.56
N ALA A 34 24.86 5.63 -8.28
CA ALA A 34 24.81 4.39 -7.51
C ALA A 34 23.58 3.55 -7.88
N ALA A 35 23.68 2.23 -7.69
CA ALA A 35 22.59 1.28 -7.98
C ALA A 35 21.44 1.31 -6.94
N GLY A 36 21.51 2.17 -5.92
CA GLY A 36 20.59 2.15 -4.78
C GLY A 36 21.14 1.37 -3.58
N VAL A 37 20.37 1.38 -2.49
CA VAL A 37 20.59 0.54 -1.31
C VAL A 37 19.41 -0.41 -1.12
N LYS A 38 19.66 -1.60 -0.55
CA LYS A 38 18.60 -2.57 -0.29
C LYS A 38 17.63 -2.03 0.77
N ALA A 39 16.36 -1.91 0.39
CA ALA A 39 15.29 -1.42 1.23
C ALA A 39 14.61 -2.53 2.06
N ILE A 40 14.24 -3.64 1.41
CA ILE A 40 13.60 -4.81 2.03
C ILE A 40 14.25 -6.11 1.52
N GLN A 41 14.31 -7.14 2.36
CA GLN A 41 14.77 -8.46 1.95
C GLN A 41 13.61 -9.28 1.37
N LEU A 42 13.69 -9.56 0.07
CA LEU A 42 12.71 -10.35 -0.66
C LEU A 42 13.02 -11.85 -0.58
N LYS A 43 11.97 -12.67 -0.65
CA LYS A 43 12.02 -14.11 -0.89
C LYS A 43 12.00 -14.40 -2.40
N THR A 44 12.19 -15.66 -2.78
CA THR A 44 12.02 -16.13 -4.17
C THR A 44 10.64 -15.73 -4.69
N ASP A 45 10.57 -15.23 -5.92
CA ASP A 45 9.35 -14.76 -6.61
C ASP A 45 8.56 -13.67 -5.85
N GLU A 46 9.25 -12.93 -4.99
CA GLU A 46 8.70 -11.77 -4.29
C GLU A 46 9.27 -10.49 -4.90
N TYR A 47 8.43 -9.47 -5.04
CA TYR A 47 8.81 -8.15 -5.52
C TYR A 47 8.12 -7.06 -4.70
N VAL A 48 8.69 -5.86 -4.71
CA VAL A 48 8.10 -4.68 -4.09
C VAL A 48 6.93 -4.20 -4.93
N VAL A 49 5.77 -4.02 -4.30
CA VAL A 49 4.58 -3.45 -4.96
C VAL A 49 4.58 -1.94 -4.84
N ASN A 50 4.84 -1.41 -3.65
CA ASN A 50 4.90 0.03 -3.42
C ASN A 50 5.75 0.37 -2.19
N GLY A 51 6.25 1.60 -2.16
CA GLY A 51 6.89 2.23 -1.01
C GLY A 51 6.38 3.67 -0.84
N ILE A 52 6.03 4.04 0.39
CA ILE A 52 5.50 5.36 0.74
C ILE A 52 6.41 6.02 1.77
N LEU A 53 6.46 7.36 1.70
CA LEU A 53 7.01 8.20 2.76
C LEU A 53 5.85 8.76 3.59
N MET A 54 6.10 8.90 4.89
CA MET A 54 5.14 9.45 5.84
C MET A 54 5.89 10.32 6.82
N ASP A 55 5.30 11.47 7.18
CA ASP A 55 5.87 12.28 8.26
C ASP A 55 5.71 11.52 9.58
N GLU A 56 6.77 11.49 10.39
CA GLU A 56 6.77 10.79 11.68
C GLU A 56 5.64 11.31 12.59
N LEU A 57 5.36 12.62 12.50
CA LEU A 57 4.33 13.31 13.28
C LEU A 57 2.91 13.16 12.71
N GLN A 58 2.75 12.55 11.53
CA GLN A 58 1.44 12.38 10.93
C GLN A 58 0.60 11.37 11.72
N GLU A 59 -0.50 11.84 12.31
CA GLU A 59 -1.46 10.96 12.96
C GLU A 59 -2.30 10.18 11.93
N LYS A 60 -2.77 8.98 12.34
CA LYS A 60 -3.71 8.15 11.56
C LYS A 60 -3.20 7.73 10.18
N ARG A 61 -1.98 7.21 10.11
CA ARG A 61 -1.41 6.58 8.91
C ARG A 61 -2.14 5.28 8.57
N GLN A 62 -3.14 5.39 7.71
CA GLN A 62 -3.88 4.25 7.19
C GLN A 62 -3.49 3.98 5.76
N ILE A 63 -3.44 2.69 5.41
CA ILE A 63 -3.25 2.24 4.04
C ILE A 63 -4.40 1.39 3.57
N PHE A 64 -4.66 1.49 2.28
CA PHE A 64 -5.54 0.64 1.53
C PHE A 64 -4.71 -0.32 0.68
N ILE A 65 -5.07 -1.59 0.75
CA ILE A 65 -4.39 -2.68 0.06
C ILE A 65 -5.44 -3.41 -0.76
N THR A 66 -5.08 -3.73 -2.00
CA THR A 66 -5.89 -4.59 -2.87
C THR A 66 -5.07 -5.79 -3.29
N THR A 67 -5.73 -6.94 -3.34
CA THR A 67 -5.14 -8.19 -3.85
C THR A 67 -5.70 -8.52 -5.22
N GLN A 68 -4.98 -9.33 -5.99
CA GLN A 68 -5.42 -9.80 -7.31
C GLN A 68 -6.78 -10.52 -7.28
N ARG A 69 -7.13 -11.11 -6.14
CA ARG A 69 -8.39 -11.84 -5.91
C ARG A 69 -9.58 -10.96 -5.47
N GLY A 70 -9.48 -9.64 -5.65
CA GLY A 70 -10.58 -8.71 -5.31
C GLY A 70 -10.77 -8.44 -3.81
N ALA A 71 -9.89 -8.98 -2.96
CA ALA A 71 -9.89 -8.63 -1.54
C ALA A 71 -9.25 -7.27 -1.31
N CYS A 72 -9.95 -6.40 -0.59
CA CYS A 72 -9.55 -5.05 -0.24
C CYS A 72 -9.50 -4.88 1.27
N LYS A 73 -8.50 -4.16 1.76
CA LYS A 73 -8.23 -4.03 3.19
C LYS A 73 -7.80 -2.60 3.52
N ARG A 74 -8.45 -2.03 4.54
CA ARG A 74 -7.99 -0.80 5.21
C ARG A 74 -7.32 -1.17 6.52
N MET A 75 -6.10 -0.73 6.75
CA MET A 75 -5.37 -0.99 8.00
C MET A 75 -4.54 0.22 8.43
N SER A 76 -4.30 0.35 9.73
CA SER A 76 -3.33 1.31 10.26
C SER A 76 -1.91 0.72 10.18
N ILE A 77 -0.94 1.56 9.79
CA ILE A 77 0.48 1.21 9.77
C ILE A 77 1.03 1.05 11.19
N ASP A 78 0.41 1.66 12.20
CA ASP A 78 0.82 1.55 13.60
C ASP A 78 0.63 0.12 14.16
N ARG A 79 0.09 -0.80 13.36
CA ARG A 79 0.08 -2.25 13.65
C ARG A 79 1.42 -2.93 13.38
N PHE A 80 2.37 -2.22 12.78
CA PHE A 80 3.75 -2.67 12.54
C PHE A 80 4.66 -2.09 13.60
N GLU A 81 5.66 -2.86 14.01
CA GLU A 81 6.77 -2.32 14.79
C GLU A 81 7.79 -1.72 13.83
N LYS A 82 8.27 -0.50 14.13
CA LYS A 82 9.43 0.08 13.43
C LYS A 82 10.62 -0.87 13.59
N SER A 83 11.34 -1.10 12.49
CA SER A 83 12.51 -1.97 12.44
C SER A 83 13.67 -1.28 11.71
N SER A 84 14.73 -2.03 11.42
CA SER A 84 15.83 -1.60 10.55
C SER A 84 15.54 -1.96 9.09
N ARG A 85 16.22 -1.28 8.17
CA ARG A 85 16.10 -1.60 6.74
C ARG A 85 16.63 -3.00 6.42
N ALA A 86 16.34 -3.48 5.21
CA ALA A 86 16.80 -4.75 4.66
C ALA A 86 16.40 -5.99 5.49
N LYS A 87 15.40 -5.86 6.36
CA LYS A 87 14.71 -6.99 7.01
C LYS A 87 13.63 -7.54 6.08
N LYS A 88 13.06 -8.69 6.45
CA LYS A 88 11.97 -9.35 5.69
C LYS A 88 10.61 -8.65 5.82
N GLY A 89 10.46 -7.77 6.81
CA GLY A 89 9.16 -7.20 7.17
C GLY A 89 8.25 -8.18 7.93
N LEU A 90 7.07 -7.70 8.25
CA LEU A 90 6.03 -8.42 8.97
C LEU A 90 4.89 -8.79 8.02
N VAL A 91 4.28 -9.95 8.26
CA VAL A 91 3.15 -10.45 7.46
C VAL A 91 1.94 -9.54 7.63
N MET A 92 1.27 -9.23 6.50
CA MET A 92 0.09 -8.36 6.43
C MET A 92 -1.13 -9.00 5.75
N LEU A 93 -1.00 -10.27 5.33
CA LEU A 93 -2.07 -11.11 4.81
C LEU A 93 -1.86 -12.53 5.34
N ARG A 94 -2.94 -13.22 5.68
CA ARG A 94 -2.86 -14.64 6.00
C ARG A 94 -2.61 -15.43 4.71
N GLU A 95 -1.43 -16.06 4.64
CA GLU A 95 -1.09 -16.93 3.53
C GLU A 95 -2.04 -18.15 3.49
N LEU A 96 -2.57 -18.44 2.31
CA LEU A 96 -3.46 -19.57 2.07
C LEU A 96 -2.68 -20.70 1.40
N LYS A 97 -2.98 -21.96 1.75
CA LYS A 97 -2.35 -23.13 1.14
C LYS A 97 -2.67 -23.26 -0.36
N SER A 98 -3.86 -22.82 -0.76
CA SER A 98 -4.32 -22.81 -2.14
C SER A 98 -4.79 -21.41 -2.52
N LYS A 99 -4.50 -20.99 -3.76
CA LYS A 99 -4.83 -19.67 -4.32
C LYS A 99 -4.43 -18.51 -3.39
N PRO A 100 -3.14 -18.37 -3.03
CA PRO A 100 -2.71 -17.36 -2.08
C PRO A 100 -2.94 -15.94 -2.63
N HIS A 101 -3.24 -15.00 -1.73
CA HIS A 101 -3.39 -13.60 -2.10
C HIS A 101 -2.04 -12.99 -2.47
N ARG A 102 -2.05 -12.16 -3.50
CA ARG A 102 -0.92 -11.33 -3.93
C ARG A 102 -1.40 -9.89 -4.02
N ILE A 103 -0.67 -9.01 -3.36
CA ILE A 103 -0.99 -7.58 -3.36
C ILE A 103 -0.69 -7.04 -4.75
N VAL A 104 -1.68 -6.33 -5.32
CA VAL A 104 -1.56 -5.64 -6.61
C VAL A 104 -1.33 -4.15 -6.43
N GLY A 105 -1.75 -3.60 -5.29
CA GLY A 105 -1.47 -2.21 -4.96
C GLY A 105 -1.66 -1.91 -3.47
N MET A 106 -0.99 -0.86 -3.04
CA MET A 106 -1.05 -0.30 -1.70
C MET A 106 -0.92 1.21 -1.82
N GLU A 107 -1.75 1.97 -1.11
CA GLU A 107 -1.66 3.43 -1.08
C GLU A 107 -2.04 3.99 0.29
N LEU A 108 -1.49 5.16 0.64
CA LEU A 108 -1.97 5.94 1.79
C LEU A 108 -3.38 6.44 1.53
N VAL A 109 -4.21 6.38 2.58
CA VAL A 109 -5.61 6.79 2.49
C VAL A 109 -5.98 7.90 3.44
N GLU A 110 -6.73 8.83 2.87
CA GLU A 110 -7.44 9.90 3.53
C GLU A 110 -8.96 9.65 3.49
N THR A 111 -9.70 10.45 4.26
CA THR A 111 -11.14 10.26 4.48
C THR A 111 -11.97 10.24 3.20
N ASN A 112 -11.60 11.03 2.19
CA ASN A 112 -12.40 11.23 0.98
C ASN A 112 -11.85 10.48 -0.24
N ASP A 113 -10.86 9.62 -0.05
CA ASP A 113 -10.24 8.92 -1.16
C ASP A 113 -11.19 7.90 -1.79
N VAL A 114 -11.13 7.85 -3.12
CA VAL A 114 -11.82 6.85 -3.94
C VAL A 114 -10.78 6.16 -4.80
N PHE A 115 -10.80 4.85 -4.82
CA PHE A 115 -9.94 4.03 -5.64
C PHE A 115 -10.74 3.41 -6.78
N GLU A 116 -10.17 3.41 -7.97
CA GLU A 116 -10.65 2.64 -9.11
C GLU A 116 -9.78 1.40 -9.26
N LEU A 117 -10.41 0.23 -9.33
CA LEU A 117 -9.76 -1.07 -9.49
C LEU A 117 -10.12 -1.61 -10.88
N MET A 118 -9.12 -2.00 -11.65
CA MET A 118 -9.31 -2.55 -13.00
C MET A 118 -9.05 -4.05 -13.01
N THR A 119 -9.94 -4.82 -13.64
CA THR A 119 -9.81 -6.28 -13.75
C THR A 119 -9.27 -6.70 -15.12
N THR A 120 -8.83 -7.95 -15.23
CA THR A 120 -8.37 -8.56 -16.50
C THR A 120 -9.42 -8.57 -17.60
N LYS A 121 -10.72 -8.57 -17.26
CA LYS A 121 -11.82 -8.46 -18.25
C LYS A 121 -12.20 -7.02 -18.59
N GLY A 122 -11.44 -6.04 -18.09
CA GLY A 122 -11.64 -4.62 -18.39
C GLY A 122 -12.76 -3.95 -17.58
N GLU A 123 -13.20 -4.56 -16.48
CA GLU A 123 -14.16 -3.92 -15.59
C GLU A 123 -13.49 -2.96 -14.61
N HIS A 124 -14.16 -1.85 -14.34
CA HIS A 124 -13.69 -0.81 -13.41
C HIS A 124 -14.62 -0.75 -12.19
N HIS A 125 -14.04 -0.91 -11.01
CA HIS A 125 -14.76 -0.96 -9.73
C HIS A 125 -14.31 0.19 -8.83
N HIS A 126 -15.25 0.89 -8.21
CA HIS A 126 -14.95 1.98 -7.28
C HIS A 126 -15.01 1.50 -5.83
N VAL A 127 -13.97 1.79 -5.06
CA VAL A 127 -13.89 1.44 -3.64
C VAL A 127 -13.52 2.67 -2.84
N LYS A 128 -14.32 2.97 -1.82
CA LYS A 128 -13.99 3.95 -0.79
C LYS A 128 -13.37 3.22 0.40
N PRO A 129 -12.08 3.42 0.69
CA PRO A 129 -11.42 2.72 1.79
C PRO A 129 -12.11 2.95 3.14
N MET A 130 -12.69 4.13 3.35
CA MET A 130 -13.38 4.47 4.59
C MET A 130 -14.65 3.65 4.85
N GLU A 131 -15.26 3.05 3.82
CA GLU A 131 -16.42 2.15 3.95
C GLU A 131 -15.99 0.73 4.37
N LEU A 132 -14.69 0.40 4.26
CA LEU A 132 -14.16 -0.88 4.71
C LEU A 132 -13.83 -0.84 6.21
N PRO A 133 -14.04 -1.95 6.95
CA PRO A 133 -13.65 -2.02 8.36
C PRO A 133 -12.14 -1.87 8.52
N LEU A 134 -11.72 -1.16 9.57
CA LEU A 134 -10.31 -1.11 9.95
C LEU A 134 -9.88 -2.50 10.43
N SER A 135 -8.97 -3.12 9.67
CA SER A 135 -8.53 -4.49 9.89
C SER A 135 -7.15 -4.57 10.55
N ASP A 136 -6.88 -5.68 11.22
CA ASP A 136 -5.56 -6.01 11.76
C ASP A 136 -4.57 -6.44 10.65
N ARG A 137 -3.33 -6.79 11.00
CA ARG A 137 -2.36 -7.27 10.02
C ARG A 137 -2.69 -8.63 9.42
N TYR A 138 -3.30 -9.56 10.14
CA TYR A 138 -3.44 -10.94 9.63
C TYR A 138 -4.72 -11.17 8.81
N SER A 139 -5.72 -10.30 8.92
CA SER A 139 -6.93 -10.37 8.10
C SER A 139 -6.63 -10.23 6.60
N ASN A 140 -7.40 -10.94 5.77
CA ASN A 140 -7.33 -10.80 4.31
C ASN A 140 -8.23 -9.67 3.78
N GLY A 141 -8.95 -8.96 4.65
CA GLY A 141 -9.86 -7.88 4.28
C GLY A 141 -11.20 -8.38 3.75
N SER A 142 -11.95 -7.47 3.12
CA SER A 142 -13.26 -7.73 2.53
C SER A 142 -13.12 -8.08 1.06
N TYR A 143 -13.86 -9.07 0.57
CA TYR A 143 -13.94 -9.37 -0.86
C TYR A 143 -14.93 -8.39 -1.50
N VAL A 144 -14.41 -7.43 -2.25
CA VAL A 144 -15.20 -6.34 -2.85
C VAL A 144 -15.52 -6.63 -4.32
N ILE A 145 -14.66 -7.42 -4.99
CA ILE A 145 -14.82 -7.78 -6.40
C ILE A 145 -14.96 -9.29 -6.51
N ASP A 146 -15.96 -9.73 -7.27
CA ASP A 146 -16.09 -11.11 -7.71
C ASP A 146 -15.15 -11.38 -8.89
N THR A 147 -14.00 -11.98 -8.60
CA THR A 147 -12.97 -12.26 -9.59
C THR A 147 -13.26 -13.50 -10.43
N ASP A 148 -14.19 -14.35 -10.04
CA ASP A 148 -14.63 -15.46 -10.89
C ASP A 148 -15.44 -14.93 -12.09
N LEU A 149 -16.24 -13.88 -11.86
CA LEU A 149 -17.01 -13.20 -12.90
C LEU A 149 -16.16 -12.22 -13.72
N THR A 150 -15.33 -11.42 -13.05
CA THR A 150 -14.70 -10.23 -13.66
C THR A 150 -13.21 -10.43 -13.96
N GLY A 151 -12.66 -11.57 -13.57
CA GLY A 151 -11.24 -11.87 -13.63
C GLY A 151 -10.43 -11.17 -12.54
N ASP A 152 -9.13 -11.47 -12.46
CA ASP A 152 -8.26 -10.90 -11.42
C ASP A 152 -8.14 -9.38 -11.54
N VAL A 153 -7.99 -8.70 -10.40
CA VAL A 153 -7.62 -7.28 -10.34
C VAL A 153 -6.17 -7.15 -10.77
N ILE A 154 -5.89 -6.21 -11.69
CA ILE A 154 -4.55 -6.00 -12.26
C ILE A 154 -3.96 -4.64 -11.94
N ASN A 155 -4.78 -3.65 -11.62
CA ASN A 155 -4.29 -2.31 -11.30
C ASN A 155 -5.23 -1.59 -10.33
N ILE A 156 -4.67 -0.64 -9.58
CA ILE A 156 -5.41 0.29 -8.73
C ILE A 156 -5.02 1.72 -9.06
N HIS A 157 -5.99 2.63 -9.06
CA HIS A 157 -5.77 4.04 -9.26
C HIS A 157 -6.50 4.86 -8.21
N LYS A 158 -5.77 5.67 -7.46
CA LYS A 158 -6.36 6.67 -6.56
C LYS A 158 -6.94 7.79 -7.41
N LYS A 159 -8.26 8.00 -7.36
CA LYS A 159 -8.91 9.10 -8.08
C LYS A 159 -8.46 10.44 -7.51
N PRO A 160 -8.12 11.42 -8.36
CA PRO A 160 -7.73 12.74 -7.90
C PRO A 160 -8.92 13.43 -7.22
N SER A 161 -8.77 13.78 -5.96
CA SER A 161 -9.69 14.64 -5.21
C SER A 161 -9.39 16.09 -5.60
N LEU A 162 -10.21 16.66 -6.48
CA LEU A 162 -10.12 18.08 -6.84
C LEU A 162 -10.49 18.94 -5.63
N ARG A 163 -9.49 19.46 -4.91
CA ARG A 163 -9.70 20.54 -3.95
C ARG A 163 -9.78 21.85 -4.74
N LYS A 164 -10.96 22.48 -4.79
CA LYS A 164 -11.06 23.86 -5.31
C LYS A 164 -10.25 24.76 -4.38
N VAL A 165 -9.14 25.31 -4.87
CA VAL A 165 -8.21 26.14 -4.08
C VAL A 165 -8.71 27.59 -3.93
N PHE A 166 -9.69 28.01 -4.74
CA PHE A 166 -10.25 29.35 -4.69
C PHE A 166 -11.78 29.30 -4.78
N GLU A 167 -12.47 29.71 -3.72
CA GLU A 167 -13.83 30.27 -3.85
C GLU A 167 -13.67 31.68 -4.41
N GLN A 168 -14.27 31.95 -5.57
CA GLN A 168 -14.33 33.30 -6.12
C GLN A 168 -15.16 34.16 -5.15
N THR A 169 -14.49 35.01 -4.37
CA THR A 169 -15.15 36.08 -3.64
C THR A 169 -15.71 37.05 -4.68
N THR A 170 -17.04 37.10 -4.78
CA THR A 170 -17.76 38.12 -5.55
C THR A 170 -17.85 39.40 -4.74
#